data_AF-A0A838AIN4-F1
#
_entry.id   AF-A0A838AIN4-F1
#
_cell.length_a   1.000
_cell.length_b   1.000
_cell.length_c   1.000
_cell.angle_alpha   90.00
_cell.angle_beta   90.00
_cell.angle_gamma   90.00
#
_symmetry.space_group_name_H-M   'P 1'
#
loop_
_entity.id
_entity.type
_entity.pdbx_description
1 polymer ?
#
loop_
_entity_poly.entity_id
_entity_poly.type
_entity_poly.pdbx_seq_one_letter_code
_entity_poly.pdbx_strand_id
1 'polypeptide(L)'
;MAVSQNPNSPYGTYEDGPVIPDILNSGSEISLGTIPKVEVVAQRLGRATGDDWRVRLRLGPQSEVLYAGADPGILSPLIETDGVIFPYTPTVQVNHRANYAKTDLVHSNYPAYFYSGSEISDIQINAKFTAQSTSEADYLQAVMHFFKCTTKMFYGQDGVKNGTPPPLVYLSGFGPDQFNEHSCVVNSFNYTLPDGVNYIRTSPGGSIPSAVARPKLVGYQTPLQRLFSIGTTKGAEQTYMGANTNLGNEESSYVPTVIELSLTLIPIVNRYKQSNEFSLEKYASGAGLRRGIW
;
A
#
# COMPACT_ATOMS: atom_id res chain seq x y z
N MET A 1 -20.23 -45.56 22.10
CA MET A 1 -20.33 -45.97 23.53
C MET A 1 -19.42 -45.05 24.32
N ALA A 2 -19.94 -44.46 25.40
CA ALA A 2 -19.41 -43.37 26.25
C ALA A 2 -19.60 -41.92 25.71
N VAL A 3 -20.62 -41.23 26.24
CA VAL A 3 -20.88 -39.79 26.08
C VAL A 3 -20.47 -39.11 27.40
N SER A 4 -19.53 -38.15 27.37
CA SER A 4 -19.15 -37.39 28.56
C SER A 4 -20.18 -36.29 28.85
N GLN A 5 -20.74 -36.26 30.06
CA GLN A 5 -21.73 -35.27 30.48
C GLN A 5 -21.05 -34.01 31.04
N ASN A 6 -21.53 -32.82 30.63
CA ASN A 6 -21.13 -31.53 31.19
C ASN A 6 -22.14 -31.12 32.30
N PRO A 7 -21.70 -30.89 33.55
CA PRO A 7 -22.61 -30.80 34.70
C PRO A 7 -23.27 -29.43 34.97
N ASN A 8 -23.33 -28.48 34.02
CA ASN A 8 -23.83 -27.11 34.31
C ASN A 8 -24.94 -26.60 33.37
N SER A 9 -26.12 -27.22 33.41
CA SER A 9 -27.37 -26.57 32.97
C SER A 9 -28.43 -26.64 34.07
N PRO A 10 -28.97 -25.50 34.56
CA PRO A 10 -29.97 -25.48 35.63
C PRO A 10 -31.40 -25.86 35.17
N TYR A 11 -31.61 -26.22 33.90
CA TYR A 11 -32.87 -26.76 33.39
C TYR A 11 -32.58 -28.04 32.59
N GLY A 12 -33.01 -29.17 33.15
CA GLY A 12 -32.65 -30.53 32.69
C GLY A 12 -33.35 -30.99 31.42
N THR A 13 -33.04 -30.39 30.28
CA THR A 13 -33.40 -30.92 28.95
C THR A 13 -32.14 -31.12 28.11
N TYR A 14 -31.90 -32.36 27.69
CA TYR A 14 -30.79 -32.73 26.81
C TYR A 14 -31.22 -32.51 25.35
N GLU A 15 -30.70 -31.48 24.69
CA GLU A 15 -30.79 -31.36 23.23
C GLU A 15 -29.51 -31.90 22.59
N ASP A 16 -29.67 -32.74 21.57
CA ASP A 16 -28.55 -33.29 20.80
C ASP A 16 -27.97 -32.18 19.89
N GLY A 17 -26.66 -31.94 19.99
CA GLY A 17 -25.98 -30.93 19.18
C GLY A 17 -25.99 -31.28 17.68
N PRO A 18 -25.89 -30.31 16.77
CA PRO A 18 -25.95 -30.58 15.33
C PRO A 18 -24.78 -31.44 14.86
N VAL A 19 -25.09 -32.53 14.14
CA VAL A 19 -24.13 -33.45 13.55
C VAL A 19 -23.41 -32.79 12.37
N ILE A 20 -22.08 -32.66 12.46
CA ILE A 20 -21.23 -32.20 11.36
C ILE A 20 -20.92 -33.41 10.46
N PRO A 21 -21.18 -33.39 9.14
CA PRO A 21 -20.84 -34.50 8.27
C PRO A 21 -19.32 -34.61 8.07
N ASP A 22 -18.79 -35.84 8.25
CA ASP A 22 -17.39 -36.21 8.03
C ASP A 22 -17.08 -36.23 6.52
N ILE A 23 -16.53 -35.13 5.98
CA ILE A 23 -16.11 -35.05 4.56
C ILE A 23 -14.60 -35.19 4.37
N LEU A 24 -13.85 -35.62 5.40
CA LEU A 24 -12.39 -35.60 5.38
C LEU A 24 -11.73 -36.94 5.77
N ASN A 25 -12.30 -38.06 5.33
CA ASN A 25 -11.57 -39.33 5.44
C ASN A 25 -11.83 -40.28 4.26
N SER A 26 -11.36 -39.91 3.06
CA SER A 26 -10.96 -40.90 2.06
C SER A 26 -9.83 -40.32 1.21
N GLY A 27 -8.67 -40.96 1.29
CA GLY A 27 -7.46 -40.54 0.60
C GLY A 27 -7.62 -40.63 -0.91
N SER A 28 -7.48 -39.49 -1.58
CA SER A 28 -6.87 -39.40 -2.90
C SER A 28 -6.13 -38.07 -2.96
N GLU A 29 -4.81 -38.12 -2.88
CA GLU A 29 -3.96 -36.93 -3.01
C GLU A 29 -4.04 -36.43 -4.44
N ILE A 30 -4.81 -35.36 -4.65
CA ILE A 30 -4.70 -34.55 -5.85
C ILE A 30 -3.43 -33.73 -5.66
N SER A 31 -2.35 -34.11 -6.33
CA SER A 31 -1.07 -33.39 -6.36
C SER A 31 -1.29 -31.98 -6.96
N LEU A 32 -1.66 -31.04 -6.10
CA LEU A 32 -1.71 -29.62 -6.42
C LEU A 32 -0.27 -29.13 -6.46
N GLY A 33 0.23 -28.85 -7.67
CA GLY A 33 1.56 -28.29 -7.90
C GLY A 33 1.83 -27.12 -6.95
N THR A 34 3.05 -27.09 -6.42
CA THR A 34 3.57 -26.09 -5.50
C THR A 34 3.13 -24.68 -5.89
N ILE A 35 2.27 -24.06 -5.08
CA ILE A 35 1.91 -22.65 -5.21
C ILE A 35 3.01 -21.84 -4.49
N PRO A 36 3.86 -21.06 -5.18
CA PRO A 36 4.76 -20.13 -4.50
C PRO A 36 3.95 -18.91 -4.06
N LYS A 37 3.23 -18.98 -2.93
CA LYS A 37 2.51 -17.80 -2.39
C LYS A 37 2.57 -17.62 -0.88
N VAL A 38 3.15 -18.58 -0.13
CA VAL A 38 3.23 -18.47 1.35
C VAL A 38 4.52 -17.78 1.82
N GLU A 39 5.60 -17.84 1.04
CA GLU A 39 6.90 -17.28 1.45
C GLU A 39 6.95 -15.73 1.39
N VAL A 40 6.29 -15.14 0.39
CA VAL A 40 6.16 -13.67 0.27
C VAL A 40 5.34 -13.07 1.41
N VAL A 41 4.33 -13.81 1.91
CA VAL A 41 3.44 -13.32 2.99
C VAL A 41 4.17 -13.32 4.34
N ALA A 42 4.96 -14.35 4.64
CA ALA A 42 5.79 -14.40 5.84
C ALA A 42 6.92 -13.36 5.83
N GLN A 43 7.51 -13.07 4.66
CA GLN A 43 8.49 -11.99 4.53
C GLN A 43 7.90 -10.58 4.74
N ARG A 44 6.59 -10.37 4.56
CA ARG A 44 5.95 -9.07 4.82
C ARG A 44 5.63 -8.83 6.29
N LEU A 45 5.29 -9.87 7.05
CA LEU A 45 5.20 -9.80 8.52
C LEU A 45 6.58 -9.80 9.20
N GLY A 46 7.57 -10.46 8.58
CA GLY A 46 8.96 -10.57 9.05
C GLY A 46 9.91 -9.47 8.56
N ARG A 47 9.46 -8.58 7.66
CA ARG A 47 10.07 -7.26 7.44
C ARG A 47 9.73 -6.37 8.63
N ALA A 48 10.18 -6.78 9.81
CA ALA A 48 10.52 -5.82 10.84
C ALA A 48 11.46 -4.83 10.16
N THR A 49 10.95 -3.62 9.91
CA THR A 49 11.57 -2.41 10.41
C THR A 49 13.09 -2.51 10.46
N GLY A 50 13.75 -2.67 9.30
CA GLY A 50 15.19 -2.52 9.27
C GLY A 50 15.48 -1.06 9.54
N ASP A 51 15.65 -0.68 10.81
CA ASP A 51 16.14 0.58 11.40
C ASP A 51 15.88 1.89 10.63
N ASP A 52 14.84 1.94 9.80
CA ASP A 52 14.57 3.07 8.95
C ASP A 52 13.68 4.05 9.70
N TRP A 53 14.32 5.05 10.30
CA TRP A 53 13.68 6.11 11.08
C TRP A 53 12.91 7.11 10.19
N ARG A 54 13.07 7.04 8.87
CA ARG A 54 12.40 7.97 7.94
C ARG A 54 10.90 7.79 7.99
N VAL A 55 10.19 8.87 7.66
CA VAL A 55 8.74 8.81 7.55
C VAL A 55 8.38 7.86 6.41
N ARG A 56 7.41 6.99 6.68
CA ARG A 56 6.86 6.03 5.73
C ARG A 56 5.35 5.95 5.88
N LEU A 57 4.68 5.94 4.73
CA LEU A 57 3.27 5.62 4.62
C LEU A 57 3.10 4.31 3.85
N ARG A 58 2.54 3.30 4.50
CA ARG A 58 2.35 1.97 3.87
C ARG A 58 0.91 1.51 3.98
N LEU A 59 0.54 0.54 3.16
CA LEU A 59 -0.74 -0.18 3.33
C LEU A 59 -0.70 -1.09 4.55
N GLY A 60 -1.90 -1.49 5.01
CA GLY A 60 -2.00 -2.45 6.10
C GLY A 60 -1.27 -3.76 5.83
N PRO A 61 -0.78 -4.43 6.89
CA PRO A 61 -0.17 -5.74 6.75
C PRO A 61 -1.16 -6.69 6.08
N GLN A 62 -0.66 -7.51 5.15
CA GLN A 62 -1.45 -8.46 4.35
C GLN A 62 -2.49 -7.84 3.39
N SER A 63 -2.42 -6.54 3.13
CA SER A 63 -3.28 -5.94 2.10
C SER A 63 -2.95 -6.50 0.71
N GLU A 64 -3.97 -6.78 -0.11
CA GLU A 64 -3.85 -7.28 -1.49
C GLU A 64 -4.32 -6.23 -2.51
N VAL A 65 -4.07 -4.94 -2.24
CA VAL A 65 -4.51 -3.81 -3.08
C VAL A 65 -3.33 -2.93 -3.50
N LEU A 66 -3.50 -2.19 -4.60
CA LEU A 66 -2.50 -1.28 -5.15
C LEU A 66 -1.16 -1.99 -5.40
N TYR A 67 -0.04 -1.47 -4.87
CA TYR A 67 1.29 -2.07 -5.01
C TYR A 67 1.40 -3.48 -4.42
N ALA A 68 0.50 -3.83 -3.50
CA ALA A 68 0.47 -5.11 -2.83
C ALA A 68 -0.43 -6.16 -3.54
N GLY A 69 -1.08 -5.77 -4.64
CA GLY A 69 -1.93 -6.64 -5.45
C GLY A 69 -1.15 -7.56 -6.39
N ALA A 70 -1.89 -8.36 -7.17
CA ALA A 70 -1.30 -9.30 -8.13
C ALA A 70 -0.62 -8.62 -9.31
N ASP A 71 -1.14 -7.47 -9.75
CA ASP A 71 -0.55 -6.65 -10.81
C ASP A 71 -0.29 -5.23 -10.27
N PRO A 72 0.94 -4.94 -9.83
CA PRO A 72 1.30 -3.64 -9.29
C PRO A 72 1.48 -2.55 -10.37
N GLY A 73 1.66 -2.93 -11.64
CA GLY A 73 1.91 -1.99 -12.74
C GLY A 73 2.93 -0.90 -12.39
N ILE A 74 2.54 0.37 -12.56
CA ILE A 74 3.37 1.54 -12.27
C ILE A 74 3.70 1.73 -10.77
N LEU A 75 3.10 0.95 -9.87
CA LEU A 75 3.40 0.96 -8.45
C LEU A 75 4.49 -0.03 -8.05
N SER A 76 5.05 -0.78 -9.01
CA SER A 76 6.08 -1.80 -8.77
C SER A 76 7.27 -1.32 -7.91
N PRO A 77 7.82 -0.09 -8.07
CA PRO A 77 8.90 0.40 -7.22
C PRO A 77 8.58 0.44 -5.71
N LEU A 78 7.29 0.51 -5.33
CA LEU A 78 6.86 0.55 -3.92
C LEU A 78 6.87 -0.82 -3.23
N ILE A 79 7.01 -1.92 -3.99
CA ILE A 79 7.11 -3.27 -3.43
C ILE A 79 8.43 -3.43 -2.66
N GLU A 80 9.52 -2.91 -3.21
CA GLU A 80 10.84 -2.99 -2.60
C GLU A 80 10.88 -2.22 -1.27
N THR A 81 10.24 -1.05 -1.22
CA THR A 81 10.19 -0.18 -0.02
C THR A 81 9.06 -0.51 0.95
N ASP A 82 8.13 -1.41 0.58
CA ASP A 82 6.89 -1.69 1.31
C ASP A 82 6.12 -0.41 1.69
N GLY A 83 5.83 0.41 0.66
CA GLY A 83 5.12 1.68 0.80
C GLY A 83 5.95 2.89 0.39
N VAL A 84 5.42 4.09 0.63
CA VAL A 84 6.07 5.36 0.30
C VAL A 84 7.00 5.77 1.43
N ILE A 85 8.28 5.92 1.13
CA ILE A 85 9.32 6.45 2.01
C ILE A 85 9.63 7.87 1.52
N PHE A 86 9.62 8.82 2.45
CA PHE A 86 9.96 10.20 2.13
C PHE A 86 11.50 10.33 2.05
N PRO A 87 12.07 10.80 0.91
CA PRO A 87 13.53 10.88 0.72
C PRO A 87 14.16 11.94 1.63
N TYR A 88 13.44 13.06 1.82
CA TYR A 88 13.78 14.10 2.78
C TYR A 88 12.77 14.08 3.92
N THR A 89 13.22 14.46 5.11
CA THR A 89 12.36 14.59 6.28
C THR A 89 11.22 15.57 5.99
N PRO A 90 9.95 15.12 5.99
CA PRO A 90 8.83 16.00 5.74
C PRO A 90 8.49 16.82 6.98
N THR A 91 7.82 17.95 6.78
CA THR A 91 7.14 18.65 7.86
C THR A 91 5.87 17.89 8.19
N VAL A 92 5.69 17.47 9.45
CA VAL A 92 4.49 16.77 9.93
C VAL A 92 3.87 17.57 11.06
N GLN A 93 2.62 17.98 10.90
CA GLN A 93 1.84 18.66 11.93
C GLN A 93 0.75 17.74 12.46
N VAL A 94 0.76 17.50 13.77
CA VAL A 94 -0.26 16.76 14.51
C VAL A 94 -0.75 17.65 15.65
N ASN A 95 -2.06 17.77 15.82
CA ASN A 95 -2.66 18.57 16.88
C ASN A 95 -3.51 17.69 17.80
N HIS A 96 -3.16 17.68 19.09
CA HIS A 96 -3.94 17.04 20.14
C HIS A 96 -4.79 18.09 20.83
N ARG A 97 -6.11 17.88 20.86
CA ARG A 97 -7.06 18.84 21.42
C ARG A 97 -7.91 18.18 22.51
N ALA A 98 -7.99 18.82 23.66
CA ALA A 98 -8.94 18.48 24.71
C ALA A 98 -10.10 19.49 24.70
N ASN A 99 -11.32 18.98 24.67
CA ASN A 99 -12.54 19.77 24.61
C ASN A 99 -13.13 19.92 26.02
N TYR A 100 -13.20 21.17 26.50
CA TYR A 100 -13.81 21.52 27.78
C TYR A 100 -15.04 22.42 27.57
N ALA A 101 -16.16 22.04 28.17
CA ALA A 101 -17.35 22.88 28.24
C ALA A 101 -17.19 23.90 29.38
N LYS A 102 -17.32 25.18 29.05
CA LYS A 102 -17.29 26.28 30.03
C LYS A 102 -18.70 26.51 30.56
N THR A 103 -18.86 26.53 31.89
CA THR A 103 -20.11 26.88 32.55
C THR A 103 -19.86 28.01 33.53
N ASP A 104 -20.56 29.13 33.33
CA ASP A 104 -20.55 30.24 34.27
C ASP A 104 -21.49 29.92 35.43
N LEU A 105 -20.95 29.86 36.66
CA LEU A 105 -21.75 29.59 37.86
C LEU A 105 -22.25 30.89 38.48
N VAL A 106 -23.50 30.88 38.96
CA VAL A 106 -24.02 31.98 39.78
C VAL A 106 -23.22 32.09 41.08
N HIS A 107 -22.91 33.32 41.49
CA HIS A 107 -22.14 33.61 42.70
C HIS A 107 -20.71 33.02 42.72
N SER A 108 -20.13 32.69 41.57
CA SER A 108 -18.70 32.36 41.43
C SER A 108 -17.98 33.43 40.61
N ASN A 109 -16.76 33.78 41.01
CA ASN A 109 -15.90 34.71 40.27
C ASN A 109 -15.18 34.04 39.09
N TYR A 110 -15.18 32.70 39.03
CA TYR A 110 -14.54 31.92 37.98
C TYR A 110 -15.50 30.90 37.37
N PRO A 111 -15.45 30.70 36.04
CA PRO A 111 -16.20 29.65 35.37
C PRO A 111 -15.63 28.27 35.69
N ALA A 112 -16.50 27.25 35.71
CA ALA A 112 -16.06 25.85 35.72
C ALA A 112 -15.84 25.35 34.29
N TYR A 113 -14.88 24.44 34.15
CA TYR A 113 -14.58 23.75 32.90
C TYR A 113 -14.79 22.25 33.09
N PHE A 114 -15.68 21.67 32.30
CA PHE A 114 -15.99 20.23 32.32
C PHE A 114 -15.42 19.55 31.09
N TYR A 115 -14.65 18.47 31.30
CA TYR A 115 -14.08 17.71 30.21
C TYR A 115 -15.16 16.96 29.41
N SER A 116 -15.18 17.14 28.09
CA SER A 116 -16.10 16.46 27.17
C SER A 116 -15.44 15.32 26.40
N GLY A 117 -14.14 15.43 26.12
CA GLY A 117 -13.43 14.48 25.27
C GLY A 117 -12.11 15.04 24.75
N SER A 118 -11.31 14.16 24.16
CA SER A 118 -10.09 14.53 23.46
C SER A 118 -10.14 13.96 22.06
N GLU A 119 -9.57 14.70 21.11
CA GLU A 119 -9.50 14.32 19.72
C GLU A 119 -8.12 14.66 19.16
N ILE A 120 -7.75 13.93 18.12
CA ILE A 120 -6.58 14.23 17.31
C ILE A 120 -7.09 14.81 16.01
N SER A 121 -6.62 16.01 15.68
CA SER A 121 -6.99 16.67 14.43
C SER A 121 -6.31 16.01 13.23
N ASP A 122 -6.73 16.40 12.04
CA ASP A 122 -6.09 15.98 10.79
C ASP A 122 -4.57 16.22 10.81
N ILE A 123 -3.84 15.25 10.29
CA ILE A 123 -2.38 15.29 10.19
C ILE A 123 -2.02 15.90 8.84
N GLN A 124 -1.21 16.94 8.87
CA GLN A 124 -0.70 17.58 7.66
C GLN A 124 0.75 17.14 7.43
N ILE A 125 1.06 16.70 6.21
CA ILE A 125 2.41 16.31 5.82
C ILE A 125 2.80 17.09 4.57
N ASN A 126 3.85 17.89 4.67
CA ASN A 126 4.46 18.60 3.54
C ASN A 126 5.85 18.03 3.27
N ALA A 127 6.05 17.51 2.06
CA ALA A 127 7.26 16.81 1.68
C ALA A 127 7.78 17.29 0.33
N LYS A 128 9.10 17.32 0.19
CA LYS A 128 9.78 17.54 -1.08
C LYS A 128 10.27 16.19 -1.61
N PHE A 129 10.11 15.98 -2.91
CA PHE A 129 10.70 14.85 -3.63
C PHE A 129 11.58 15.36 -4.75
N THR A 130 12.61 14.59 -5.07
CA THR A 130 13.51 14.87 -6.19
C THR A 130 13.78 13.59 -6.96
N ALA A 131 13.95 13.72 -8.27
CA ALA A 131 14.37 12.64 -9.14
C ALA A 131 15.54 13.13 -10.01
N GLN A 132 16.61 12.35 -10.06
CA GLN A 132 17.80 12.57 -10.87
C GLN A 132 18.09 11.41 -11.83
N SER A 133 17.64 10.20 -11.47
CA SER A 133 17.80 8.99 -12.28
C SER A 133 16.43 8.44 -12.73
N THR A 134 16.44 7.56 -13.74
CA THR A 134 15.20 6.91 -14.21
C THR A 134 14.53 6.08 -13.13
N SER A 135 15.28 5.39 -12.26
CA SER A 135 14.70 4.62 -11.15
C SER A 135 14.04 5.51 -10.09
N GLU A 136 14.61 6.69 -9.80
CA GLU A 136 13.98 7.67 -8.91
C GLU A 136 12.74 8.31 -9.55
N ALA A 137 12.78 8.51 -10.87
CA ALA A 137 11.65 9.00 -11.63
C ALA A 137 10.48 8.00 -11.59
N ASP A 138 10.76 6.71 -11.76
CA ASP A 138 9.79 5.61 -11.62
C ASP A 138 9.20 5.57 -10.20
N TYR A 139 10.05 5.75 -9.18
CA TYR A 139 9.61 5.83 -7.79
C TYR A 139 8.68 7.03 -7.55
N LEU A 140 9.05 8.22 -8.01
CA LEU A 140 8.23 9.43 -7.86
C LEU A 140 6.89 9.29 -8.59
N GLN A 141 6.88 8.71 -9.78
CA GLN A 141 5.65 8.38 -10.51
C GLN A 141 4.77 7.40 -9.70
N ALA A 142 5.37 6.35 -9.15
CA ALA A 142 4.68 5.38 -8.30
C ALA A 142 4.07 6.04 -7.06
N VAL A 143 4.80 6.93 -6.38
CA VAL A 143 4.33 7.68 -5.21
C VAL A 143 3.13 8.58 -5.55
N MET A 144 3.22 9.36 -6.63
CA MET A 144 2.11 10.21 -7.05
C MET A 144 0.87 9.38 -7.41
N HIS A 145 1.06 8.26 -8.10
CA HIS A 145 -0.05 7.39 -8.47
C HIS A 145 -0.66 6.69 -7.26
N PHE A 146 0.18 6.23 -6.32
CA PHE A 146 -0.26 5.63 -5.07
C PHE A 146 -1.21 6.55 -4.32
N PHE A 147 -0.83 7.81 -4.05
CA PHE A 147 -1.70 8.74 -3.33
C PHE A 147 -2.96 9.12 -4.11
N LYS A 148 -2.90 9.17 -5.45
CA LYS A 148 -4.09 9.33 -6.29
C LYS A 148 -5.06 8.15 -6.15
N CYS A 149 -4.56 6.94 -6.00
CA CYS A 149 -5.37 5.74 -5.84
C CYS A 149 -5.88 5.55 -4.41
N THR A 150 -5.06 5.84 -3.39
CA THR A 150 -5.43 5.70 -1.97
C THR A 150 -6.57 6.62 -1.55
N THR A 151 -6.80 7.73 -2.26
CA THR A 151 -7.95 8.62 -2.03
C THR A 151 -9.24 8.14 -2.68
N LYS A 152 -9.18 7.07 -3.50
CA LYS A 152 -10.35 6.55 -4.22
C LYS A 152 -10.87 5.28 -3.57
N MET A 153 -12.18 5.14 -3.56
CA MET A 153 -12.85 3.87 -3.29
C MET A 153 -12.75 2.96 -4.52
N PHE A 154 -12.85 1.65 -4.31
CA PHE A 154 -12.95 0.69 -5.40
C PHE A 154 -14.33 0.81 -6.04
N TYR A 155 -14.39 1.00 -7.36
CA TYR A 155 -15.65 1.26 -8.05
C TYR A 155 -15.65 0.75 -9.51
N GLY A 156 -16.83 0.41 -10.02
CA GLY A 156 -17.02 0.05 -11.42
C GLY A 156 -16.52 -1.36 -11.74
N GLN A 157 -15.34 -1.48 -12.32
CA GLN A 157 -14.80 -2.74 -12.87
C GLN A 157 -13.95 -3.55 -11.88
N ASP A 158 -13.84 -3.12 -10.63
CA ASP A 158 -13.01 -3.74 -9.58
C ASP A 158 -13.55 -5.07 -9.01
N GLY A 159 -14.53 -5.68 -9.70
CA GLY A 159 -15.11 -6.98 -9.38
C GLY A 159 -15.62 -7.06 -7.93
N VAL A 160 -15.08 -8.03 -7.17
CA VAL A 160 -15.48 -8.32 -5.78
C VAL A 160 -15.20 -7.17 -4.81
N LYS A 161 -14.24 -6.29 -5.13
CA LYS A 161 -13.85 -5.17 -4.25
C LYS A 161 -14.71 -3.93 -4.46
N ASN A 162 -15.64 -3.92 -5.42
CA ASN A 162 -16.50 -2.77 -5.71
C ASN A 162 -17.31 -2.33 -4.48
N GLY A 163 -17.31 -1.02 -4.20
CA GLY A 163 -17.96 -0.43 -3.02
C GLY A 163 -17.11 -0.45 -1.75
N THR A 164 -15.90 -1.02 -1.80
CA THR A 164 -14.96 -0.99 -0.66
C THR A 164 -14.44 0.45 -0.49
N PRO A 165 -14.45 0.99 0.74
CA PRO A 165 -13.95 2.34 1.00
C PRO A 165 -12.45 2.46 0.68
N PRO A 166 -11.92 3.71 0.62
CA PRO A 166 -10.49 3.93 0.44
C PRO A 166 -9.64 3.11 1.43
N PRO A 167 -8.50 2.56 0.99
CA PRO A 167 -7.70 1.68 1.84
C PRO A 167 -7.07 2.42 3.02
N LEU A 168 -6.96 1.72 4.16
CA LEU A 168 -6.24 2.21 5.33
C LEU A 168 -4.73 2.25 5.07
N VAL A 169 -4.10 3.32 5.53
CA VAL A 169 -2.65 3.50 5.51
C VAL A 169 -2.10 3.58 6.92
N TYR A 170 -0.84 3.21 7.09
CA TYR A 170 -0.15 3.19 8.36
C TYR A 170 1.05 4.12 8.28
N LEU A 171 1.09 5.10 9.19
CA LEU A 171 2.16 6.08 9.33
C LEU A 171 3.21 5.56 10.31
N SER A 172 4.46 5.59 9.88
CA SER A 172 5.62 5.26 10.70
C SER A 172 6.74 6.27 10.47
N GLY A 173 7.60 6.50 11.46
CA GLY A 173 8.73 7.43 11.35
C GLY A 173 9.11 8.10 12.66
N PHE A 174 10.28 8.71 12.69
CA PHE A 174 10.86 9.41 13.85
C PHE A 174 11.07 8.51 15.08
N GLY A 175 11.21 7.19 14.87
CA GLY A 175 11.41 6.21 15.92
C GLY A 175 10.12 5.64 16.51
N PRO A 176 10.24 4.63 17.40
CA PRO A 176 9.11 3.84 17.88
C PRO A 176 8.17 4.61 18.81
N ASP A 177 8.65 5.70 19.43
CA ASP A 177 7.90 6.48 20.41
C ASP A 177 7.23 7.72 19.77
N GLN A 178 7.40 7.96 18.46
CA GLN A 178 6.74 9.04 17.74
C GLN A 178 5.64 8.49 16.82
N PHE A 179 6.01 7.87 15.70
CA PHE A 179 5.05 7.17 14.84
C PHE A 179 5.42 5.71 14.66
N ASN A 180 4.61 4.82 15.21
CA ASN A 180 4.75 3.38 15.04
C ASN A 180 3.47 2.75 14.50
N GLU A 181 3.35 2.71 13.18
CA GLU A 181 2.22 2.12 12.47
C GLU A 181 0.87 2.67 12.96
N HIS A 182 0.77 3.99 13.07
CA HIS A 182 -0.50 4.61 13.42
C HIS A 182 -1.44 4.56 12.23
N SER A 183 -2.68 4.13 12.44
CA SER A 183 -3.67 3.96 11.38
C SER A 183 -4.27 5.29 10.95
N CYS A 184 -4.18 5.59 9.66
CA CYS A 184 -4.75 6.78 9.04
C CYS A 184 -5.49 6.44 7.75
N VAL A 185 -6.28 7.41 7.27
CA VAL A 185 -6.81 7.43 5.90
C VAL A 185 -6.32 8.70 5.22
N VAL A 186 -6.01 8.62 3.93
CA VAL A 186 -5.65 9.81 3.15
C VAL A 186 -6.93 10.55 2.78
N ASN A 187 -7.09 11.76 3.31
CA ASN A 187 -8.22 12.64 3.02
C ASN A 187 -7.97 13.45 1.75
N SER A 188 -6.80 14.09 1.68
CA SER A 188 -6.41 14.90 0.52
C SER A 188 -4.96 14.67 0.13
N PHE A 189 -4.72 14.73 -1.18
CA PHE A 189 -3.39 14.70 -1.77
C PHE A 189 -3.28 15.81 -2.80
N ASN A 190 -2.33 16.70 -2.58
CA ASN A 190 -2.01 17.82 -3.47
C ASN A 190 -0.54 17.71 -3.87
N TYR A 191 -0.25 17.99 -5.13
CA TYR A 191 1.11 18.08 -5.63
C TYR A 191 1.24 19.28 -6.55
N THR A 192 2.35 20.01 -6.43
CA THR A 192 2.62 21.18 -7.25
C THR A 192 3.74 20.86 -8.21
N LEU A 193 3.50 21.01 -9.51
CA LEU A 193 4.52 20.91 -10.54
C LEU A 193 5.10 22.31 -10.77
N PRO A 194 6.31 22.62 -10.27
CA PRO A 194 6.90 23.95 -10.41
C PRO A 194 7.27 24.26 -11.86
N ASP A 195 7.25 25.54 -12.20
CA ASP A 195 7.82 26.07 -13.44
C ASP A 195 9.36 26.14 -13.34
N GLY A 196 10.04 26.18 -14.49
CA GLY A 196 11.50 26.27 -14.54
C GLY A 196 12.26 25.01 -14.08
N VAL A 197 11.57 23.88 -13.87
CA VAL A 197 12.18 22.60 -13.46
C VAL A 197 12.20 21.62 -14.63
N ASN A 198 13.33 20.93 -14.81
CA ASN A 198 13.49 19.91 -15.84
C ASN A 198 12.67 18.65 -15.51
N TYR A 199 12.28 17.91 -16.54
CA TYR A 199 11.57 16.66 -16.39
C TYR A 199 12.47 15.48 -16.79
N ILE A 200 12.39 14.41 -16.02
CA ILE A 200 13.07 13.14 -16.29
C ILE A 200 12.04 12.14 -16.76
N ARG A 201 12.45 11.36 -17.75
CA ARG A 201 11.68 10.29 -18.34
C ARG A 201 11.65 9.06 -17.41
N THR A 202 10.46 8.47 -17.25
CA THR A 202 10.28 7.19 -16.57
C THR A 202 10.45 6.01 -17.53
N SER A 203 10.73 4.83 -16.98
CA SER A 203 10.75 3.61 -17.78
C SER A 203 9.39 3.40 -18.45
N PRO A 204 9.35 2.94 -19.72
CA PRO A 204 8.08 2.64 -20.39
C PRO A 204 7.28 1.66 -19.54
N GLY A 205 6.05 2.03 -19.19
CA GLY A 205 5.20 1.24 -18.30
C GLY A 205 4.84 -0.09 -18.93
N GLY A 206 5.18 -1.17 -18.24
CA GLY A 206 4.98 -2.54 -18.70
C GLY A 206 6.27 -3.31 -18.53
N SER A 207 6.18 -4.55 -18.06
CA SER A 207 7.28 -5.48 -18.16
C SER A 207 7.66 -5.58 -19.64
N ILE A 208 8.62 -4.79 -20.09
CA ILE A 208 9.41 -5.18 -21.25
C ILE A 208 10.12 -6.42 -20.71
N PRO A 209 9.79 -7.65 -21.14
CA PRO A 209 10.67 -8.76 -20.82
C PRO A 209 12.06 -8.27 -21.21
N SER A 210 13.04 -8.40 -20.32
CA SER A 210 14.46 -8.20 -20.61
C SER A 210 14.89 -9.25 -21.65
N ALA A 211 14.38 -9.02 -22.85
CA ALA A 211 14.43 -9.80 -24.05
C ALA A 211 14.04 -8.85 -25.21
N VAL A 212 14.42 -7.57 -25.12
CA VAL A 212 15.12 -7.02 -26.28
C VAL A 212 16.44 -7.78 -26.33
N ALA A 213 16.35 -9.02 -26.80
CA ALA A 213 17.45 -9.66 -27.48
C ALA A 213 17.80 -8.64 -28.56
N ARG A 214 18.81 -7.81 -28.28
CA ARG A 214 19.63 -7.22 -29.33
C ARG A 214 19.85 -8.39 -30.27
N PRO A 215 19.34 -8.40 -31.51
CA PRO A 215 19.68 -9.49 -32.41
C PRO A 215 21.19 -9.44 -32.48
N LYS A 216 21.86 -10.39 -31.81
CA LYS A 216 23.28 -10.61 -32.04
C LYS A 216 23.33 -10.88 -33.52
N LEU A 217 23.92 -9.96 -34.27
CA LEU A 217 24.17 -10.18 -35.68
C LEU A 217 25.23 -11.29 -35.73
N VAL A 218 24.77 -12.54 -35.65
CA VAL A 218 25.63 -13.70 -35.79
C VAL A 218 25.89 -13.86 -37.27
N GLY A 219 27.02 -13.29 -37.69
CA GLY A 219 27.64 -13.54 -38.98
C GLY A 219 26.94 -12.89 -40.18
N TYR A 220 27.70 -12.75 -41.25
CA TYR A 220 27.19 -12.43 -42.57
C TYR A 220 26.27 -13.57 -43.04
N GLN A 221 24.97 -13.43 -42.84
CA GLN A 221 23.99 -14.31 -43.47
C GLN A 221 23.78 -13.83 -44.91
N THR A 222 24.12 -14.69 -45.86
CA THR A 222 23.91 -14.40 -47.29
C THR A 222 22.41 -14.20 -47.55
N PRO A 223 22.02 -13.33 -48.51
CA PRO A 223 20.61 -13.07 -48.83
C PRO A 223 19.81 -14.34 -49.13
N LEU A 224 20.48 -15.37 -49.69
CA LEU A 224 19.90 -16.68 -49.98
C LEU A 224 19.49 -17.46 -48.72
N GLN A 225 20.28 -17.41 -47.66
CA GLN A 225 20.00 -18.16 -46.43
C GLN A 225 18.84 -17.56 -45.62
N ARG A 226 18.61 -16.25 -45.77
CA ARG A 226 17.43 -15.57 -45.22
C ARG A 226 16.13 -16.00 -45.91
N LEU A 227 16.19 -16.27 -47.22
CA LEU A 227 15.02 -16.67 -48.00
C LEU A 227 14.52 -18.08 -47.63
N PHE A 228 15.44 -19.02 -47.39
CA PHE A 228 15.07 -20.39 -46.99
C PHE A 228 14.61 -20.48 -45.52
N SER A 229 15.08 -19.61 -44.63
CA SER A 229 14.69 -19.63 -43.21
C SER A 229 13.30 -19.03 -42.94
N ILE A 230 12.76 -18.21 -43.85
CA ILE A 230 11.48 -17.52 -43.67
C ILE A 230 10.32 -18.26 -44.36
N GLY A 231 10.58 -19.37 -45.06
CA GLY A 231 9.54 -20.25 -45.59
C GLY A 231 8.65 -19.63 -46.68
N THR A 232 9.14 -18.60 -47.37
CA THR A 232 8.37 -17.87 -48.39
C THR A 232 8.44 -18.52 -49.76
N THR A 233 7.28 -18.72 -50.39
CA THR A 233 7.13 -19.22 -51.76
C THR A 233 7.42 -18.11 -52.79
N LYS A 234 8.06 -18.49 -53.90
CA LYS A 234 8.51 -17.60 -54.99
C LYS A 234 7.34 -16.78 -55.57
N GLY A 235 7.35 -15.47 -55.39
CA GLY A 235 6.40 -14.53 -56.02
C GLY A 235 5.55 -13.67 -55.08
N ALA A 236 5.71 -13.77 -53.75
CA ALA A 236 5.03 -12.85 -52.83
C ALA A 236 5.70 -11.47 -52.83
N GLU A 237 4.95 -10.41 -53.14
CA GLU A 237 5.35 -9.03 -52.82
C GLU A 237 5.54 -8.92 -51.30
N GLN A 238 6.73 -8.47 -50.88
CA GLN A 238 6.93 -8.03 -49.50
C GLN A 238 6.04 -6.80 -49.29
N THR A 239 4.89 -6.97 -48.64
CA THR A 239 4.37 -5.89 -47.80
C THR A 239 5.44 -5.71 -46.72
N TYR A 240 6.29 -4.70 -46.90
CA TYR A 240 7.15 -4.20 -45.84
C TYR A 240 6.22 -3.75 -44.70
N MET A 241 5.89 -4.66 -43.79
CA MET A 241 5.59 -4.26 -42.44
C MET A 241 6.94 -3.85 -41.88
N GLY A 242 7.27 -2.56 -42.05
CA GLY A 242 8.38 -1.97 -41.34
C GLY A 242 8.22 -2.36 -39.89
N ALA A 243 9.14 -3.18 -39.38
CA ALA A 243 9.29 -3.29 -37.95
C ALA A 243 9.61 -1.86 -37.51
N ASN A 244 8.62 -1.16 -36.97
CA ASN A 244 8.82 0.09 -36.28
C ASN A 244 9.76 -0.23 -35.14
N THR A 245 11.06 -0.09 -35.41
CA THR A 245 12.09 0.06 -34.38
C THR A 245 12.06 1.51 -33.92
N ASN A 246 10.85 2.04 -33.66
CA ASN A 246 10.64 3.14 -32.75
C ASN A 246 10.97 2.62 -31.35
N LEU A 247 12.27 2.39 -31.12
CA LEU A 247 12.86 2.32 -29.80
C LEU A 247 12.76 3.69 -29.10
N GLY A 248 12.26 4.71 -29.81
CA GLY A 248 11.81 5.98 -29.29
C GLY A 248 10.40 5.88 -28.69
N ASN A 249 10.35 5.79 -27.37
CA ASN A 249 9.54 6.71 -26.55
C ASN A 249 8.00 6.60 -26.58
N GLU A 250 7.36 5.61 -27.20
CA GLU A 250 5.90 5.68 -27.43
C GLU A 250 5.03 5.63 -26.15
N GLU A 251 5.53 5.19 -24.99
CA GLU A 251 4.73 5.08 -23.74
C GLU A 251 5.44 5.56 -22.47
N SER A 252 6.44 6.44 -22.57
CA SER A 252 7.14 6.93 -21.37
C SER A 252 6.49 8.19 -20.79
N SER A 253 6.29 8.18 -19.48
CA SER A 253 5.84 9.36 -18.73
C SER A 253 7.04 10.22 -18.31
N TYR A 254 6.74 11.43 -17.85
CA TYR A 254 7.74 12.39 -17.40
C TYR A 254 7.36 12.91 -16.02
N VAL A 255 8.35 13.03 -15.16
CA VAL A 255 8.20 13.60 -13.81
C VAL A 255 9.22 14.72 -13.61
N PRO A 256 8.90 15.78 -12.87
CA PRO A 256 9.84 16.86 -12.62
C PRO A 256 11.01 16.35 -11.75
N THR A 257 12.18 16.96 -11.90
CA THR A 257 13.35 16.65 -11.05
C THR A 257 13.14 17.08 -9.60
N VAL A 258 12.19 17.98 -9.34
CA VAL A 258 11.82 18.46 -8.01
C VAL A 258 10.31 18.66 -7.95
N ILE A 259 9.66 18.16 -6.89
CA ILE A 259 8.22 18.32 -6.66
C ILE A 259 7.93 18.50 -5.17
N GLU A 260 6.89 19.27 -4.86
CA GLU A 260 6.37 19.41 -3.51
C GLU A 260 5.01 18.70 -3.40
N LEU A 261 4.89 17.85 -2.38
CA LEU A 261 3.70 17.08 -2.07
C LEU A 261 3.12 17.56 -0.73
N SER A 262 1.80 17.69 -0.66
CA SER A 262 1.04 18.00 0.55
C SER A 262 -0.06 16.96 0.74
N LEU A 263 -0.08 16.34 1.92
CA LEU A 263 -1.04 15.31 2.30
C LEU A 263 -1.81 15.77 3.54
N THR A 264 -3.10 15.45 3.57
CA THR A 264 -3.91 15.53 4.79
C THR A 264 -4.39 14.12 5.12
N LEU A 265 -4.03 13.63 6.30
CA LEU A 265 -4.43 12.32 6.80
C LEU A 265 -5.44 12.49 7.94
N ILE A 266 -6.45 11.64 7.97
CA ILE A 266 -7.37 11.54 9.09
C ILE A 266 -6.93 10.35 9.97
N PRO A 267 -6.60 10.57 11.26
CA PRO A 267 -6.36 9.50 12.22
C PRO A 267 -7.59 8.60 12.34
N ILE A 268 -7.41 7.29 12.22
CA ILE A 268 -8.47 6.31 12.45
C ILE A 268 -8.18 5.56 13.74
N VAL A 269 -9.11 5.65 14.69
CA VAL A 269 -9.10 4.89 15.94
C VAL A 269 -10.07 3.72 15.86
N ASN A 270 -9.57 2.51 16.15
CA ASN A 270 -10.45 1.35 16.29
C ASN A 270 -11.11 1.40 17.67
N ARG A 271 -12.45 1.30 17.70
CA ARG A 271 -13.25 1.27 18.95
C ARG A 271 -12.77 0.19 19.92
N TYR A 272 -12.40 -0.99 19.40
CA TYR A 272 -11.90 -2.08 20.23
C TYR A 272 -10.57 -1.73 20.90
N LYS A 273 -9.63 -1.15 20.14
CA LYS A 273 -8.35 -0.69 20.70
C LYS A 273 -8.56 0.42 21.72
N GLN A 274 -9.47 1.35 21.44
CA GLN A 274 -9.75 2.46 22.35
C GLN A 274 -10.41 2.01 23.66
N SER A 275 -11.31 1.01 23.63
CA SER A 275 -11.99 0.56 24.85
C SER A 275 -11.15 -0.41 25.68
N ASN A 276 -10.41 -1.32 25.02
CA ASN A 276 -9.79 -2.46 25.68
C ASN A 276 -8.27 -2.34 25.82
N GLU A 277 -7.61 -1.53 24.98
CA GLU A 277 -6.14 -1.43 24.96
C GLU A 277 -5.63 -0.08 25.44
N PHE A 278 -6.40 0.99 25.27
CA PHE A 278 -6.02 2.33 25.70
C PHE A 278 -5.90 2.40 27.23
N SER A 279 -4.76 2.91 27.70
CA SER A 279 -4.52 3.24 29.09
C SER A 279 -3.61 4.46 29.11
N LEU A 280 -4.02 5.50 29.84
CA LEU A 280 -3.24 6.73 29.95
C LEU A 280 -1.86 6.48 30.59
N GLU A 281 -1.77 5.56 31.53
CA GLU A 281 -0.50 5.17 32.16
C GLU A 281 0.46 4.51 31.15
N LYS A 282 -0.06 3.60 30.32
CA LYS A 282 0.72 2.98 29.23
C LYS A 282 1.07 3.99 28.14
N TYR A 283 0.20 4.95 27.87
CA TYR A 283 0.47 6.01 26.91
C TYR A 283 1.56 6.95 27.42
N ALA A 284 1.49 7.35 28.70
CA ALA A 284 2.48 8.23 29.34
C ALA A 284 3.88 7.61 29.41
N SER A 285 3.97 6.28 29.54
CA SER A 285 5.24 5.54 29.47
C SER A 285 5.74 5.29 28.03
N GLY A 286 5.02 5.76 27.00
CA GLY A 286 5.34 5.55 25.60
C GLY A 286 4.92 4.18 25.04
N ALA A 287 4.59 3.21 25.91
CA ALA A 287 4.15 1.87 25.49
C ALA A 287 2.86 1.89 24.66
N GLY A 288 1.98 2.87 24.86
CA GLY A 288 0.79 3.10 24.04
C GLY A 288 1.13 3.53 22.61
N LEU A 289 2.05 4.50 22.47
CA LEU A 289 2.52 5.00 21.16
C LEU A 289 3.19 3.89 20.35
N ARG A 290 3.99 3.06 21.01
CA ARG A 290 4.61 1.87 20.41
C ARG A 290 3.62 0.82 19.93
N ARG A 291 2.36 0.86 20.36
CA ARG A 291 1.29 -0.02 19.90
C ARG A 291 0.46 0.58 18.75
N GLY A 292 0.87 1.74 18.24
CA GLY A 292 0.15 2.47 17.20
C GLY A 292 -1.19 3.01 17.70
N ILE A 293 -1.26 3.35 19.00
CA ILE A 293 -2.43 3.99 19.60
C ILE A 293 -2.24 5.50 19.49
N TRP A 294 -3.25 6.13 18.93
CA TRP A 294 -3.42 7.58 18.85
C TRP A 294 -3.56 8.23 20.23
#